data_AF-A0A382C0Y6-F1
#
_entry.id   AF-A0A382C0Y6-F1
#
_cell.length_a   1.000
_cell.length_b   1.000
_cell.length_c   1.000
_cell.angle_alpha   90.00
_cell.angle_beta   90.00
_cell.angle_gamma   90.00
#
_symmetry.space_group_name_H-M   'P 1'
#
loop_
_entity.id
_entity.type
_entity.pdbx_description
1 polymer ?
#
loop_
_entity_poly.entity_id
_entity_poly.type
_entity_poly.pdbx_seq_one_letter_code
_entity_poly.pdbx_strand_id
1 'polypeptide(L)'
;VDIIRTQVKTSFTRTVSGVDLIVGAPSGQLNLLLSSVFNIGTPTKGIEYKSIAALQSNKQVSWLIPLSLGDTHRGFRVVGTTNSFFDHFKYGDMQSLEMAAGSAFTQPLSTVVGADIAKSLGYKVGDKIIISHGLGSVSFNNHDDHPFTISGI
;
A
#
# COMPACT_ATOMS: atom_id res chain seq x y z
N VAL A 1 -17.30 13.60 -22.90
CA VAL A 1 -17.17 13.47 -21.42
C VAL A 1 -17.21 12.00 -21.00
N ASP A 2 -18.10 11.17 -21.54
CA ASP A 2 -18.17 9.74 -21.19
C ASP A 2 -16.95 8.90 -21.58
N ILE A 3 -16.27 9.21 -22.70
CA ILE A 3 -15.04 8.48 -23.09
C ILE A 3 -13.92 8.69 -22.07
N ILE A 4 -13.75 9.92 -21.57
CA ILE A 4 -12.77 10.23 -20.52
C ILE A 4 -13.15 9.50 -19.22
N ARG A 5 -14.44 9.49 -18.85
CA ARG A 5 -14.92 8.80 -17.66
C ARG A 5 -14.69 7.28 -17.75
N THR A 6 -14.90 6.70 -18.93
CA THR A 6 -14.66 5.27 -19.20
C THR A 6 -13.17 4.96 -19.22
N GLN A 7 -12.32 5.77 -19.87
CA GLN A 7 -10.86 5.57 -19.85
C GLN A 7 -10.27 5.75 -18.44
N VAL A 8 -10.76 6.72 -17.66
CA VAL A 8 -10.39 6.87 -16.25
C VAL A 8 -10.84 5.64 -15.47
N LYS A 9 -12.08 5.16 -15.68
CA LYS A 9 -12.60 3.93 -15.04
C LYS A 9 -11.83 2.68 -15.45
N THR A 10 -11.38 2.56 -16.70
CA THR A 10 -10.58 1.43 -17.21
C THR A 10 -9.16 1.47 -16.68
N SER A 11 -8.50 2.64 -16.69
CA SER A 11 -7.22 2.85 -16.01
C SER A 11 -7.34 2.59 -14.50
N PHE A 12 -8.51 2.88 -13.91
CA PHE A 12 -8.83 2.65 -12.51
C PHE A 12 -9.00 1.15 -12.20
N THR A 13 -9.72 0.38 -13.03
CA THR A 13 -9.82 -1.09 -12.91
C THR A 13 -8.51 -1.82 -13.19
N ARG A 14 -7.49 -1.14 -13.76
CA ARG A 14 -6.15 -1.72 -13.88
C ARG A 14 -5.33 -1.60 -12.61
N THR A 15 -5.69 -0.73 -11.66
CA THR A 15 -4.91 -0.52 -10.43
C THR A 15 -5.22 -1.57 -9.37
N VAL A 16 -6.49 -1.96 -9.23
CA VAL A 16 -6.90 -3.01 -8.29
C VAL A 16 -8.09 -3.80 -8.84
N SER A 17 -8.07 -5.11 -8.65
CA SER A 17 -9.06 -6.06 -9.17
C SER A 17 -9.51 -7.03 -8.08
N GLY A 18 -10.75 -7.50 -8.17
CA GLY A 18 -11.31 -8.46 -7.21
C GLY A 18 -11.64 -7.90 -5.82
N VAL A 19 -11.67 -6.57 -5.65
CA VAL A 19 -12.06 -5.90 -4.39
C VAL A 19 -13.53 -5.52 -4.43
N ASP A 20 -14.31 -6.03 -3.47
CA ASP A 20 -15.74 -5.72 -3.34
C ASP A 20 -16.02 -4.43 -2.57
N LEU A 21 -15.19 -4.12 -1.55
CA LEU A 21 -15.42 -3.03 -0.63
C LEU A 21 -14.12 -2.40 -0.11
N ILE A 22 -14.13 -1.08 0.05
CA ILE A 22 -13.11 -0.33 0.78
C ILE A 22 -13.75 0.20 2.06
N VAL A 23 -13.11 -0.06 3.20
CA VAL A 23 -13.56 0.37 4.52
C VAL A 23 -12.56 1.36 5.09
N GLY A 24 -13.05 2.49 5.59
CA GLY A 24 -12.22 3.53 6.20
C GLY A 24 -12.99 4.34 7.23
N ALA A 25 -12.28 5.20 7.94
CA ALA A 25 -12.91 6.14 8.87
C ALA A 25 -13.86 7.10 8.11
N PRO A 26 -14.84 7.71 8.80
CA PRO A 26 -15.75 8.68 8.18
C PRO A 26 -14.99 9.75 7.38
N SER A 27 -15.17 9.73 6.06
CA SER A 27 -14.45 10.56 5.10
C SER A 27 -15.22 10.60 3.77
N GLY A 28 -14.81 11.48 2.85
CA GLY A 28 -15.39 11.49 1.51
C GLY A 28 -15.05 10.22 0.75
N GLN A 29 -16.06 9.54 0.18
CA GLN A 29 -15.89 8.28 -0.55
C GLN A 29 -14.81 8.35 -1.64
N LEU A 30 -14.77 9.47 -2.38
CA LEU A 30 -13.75 9.70 -3.40
C LEU A 30 -12.35 9.80 -2.80
N ASN A 31 -12.17 10.49 -1.66
CA ASN A 31 -10.86 10.61 -1.03
C ASN A 31 -10.39 9.26 -0.47
N LEU A 32 -11.29 8.50 0.17
CA LEU A 32 -10.99 7.15 0.63
C LEU A 32 -10.47 6.29 -0.52
N LEU A 33 -11.21 6.27 -1.63
CA LEU A 33 -10.84 5.55 -2.85
C LEU A 33 -9.47 5.97 -3.40
N LEU A 34 -9.26 7.27 -3.60
CA LEU A 34 -8.03 7.82 -4.17
C LEU A 34 -6.82 7.56 -3.26
N SER A 35 -6.99 7.72 -1.94
CA SER A 35 -5.91 7.51 -0.98
C SER A 35 -5.56 6.03 -0.83
N SER A 36 -6.55 5.13 -0.82
CA SER A 36 -6.32 3.69 -0.57
C SER A 36 -5.82 2.93 -1.80
N VAL A 37 -6.29 3.31 -3.00
CA VAL A 37 -5.96 2.56 -4.23
C VAL A 37 -4.85 3.24 -5.03
N PHE A 38 -4.86 4.58 -5.09
CA PHE A 38 -3.91 5.33 -5.92
C PHE A 38 -2.82 6.02 -5.09
N ASN A 39 -2.93 6.01 -3.76
CA ASN A 39 -2.08 6.79 -2.87
C ASN A 39 -2.08 8.31 -3.21
N ILE A 40 -3.17 8.79 -3.80
CA ILE A 40 -3.39 10.19 -4.19
C ILE A 40 -4.19 10.92 -3.11
N GLY A 41 -3.78 12.15 -2.83
CA GLY A 41 -4.44 13.02 -1.84
C GLY A 41 -3.91 12.82 -0.42
N THR A 42 -4.74 13.24 0.54
CA THR A 42 -4.42 13.18 1.97
C THR A 42 -4.98 11.88 2.54
N PRO A 43 -4.15 11.04 3.20
CA PRO A 43 -4.63 9.87 3.92
C PRO A 43 -5.79 10.24 4.85
N THR A 44 -6.86 9.44 4.82
CA THR A 44 -7.93 9.57 5.80
C THR A 44 -7.42 9.16 7.17
N LYS A 45 -8.12 9.55 8.24
CA LYS A 45 -7.88 8.96 9.56
C LYS A 45 -7.95 7.43 9.45
N GLY A 46 -7.03 6.74 10.14
CA GLY A 46 -7.08 5.29 10.25
C GLY A 46 -8.33 4.83 11.01
N ILE A 47 -8.71 3.58 10.80
CA ILE A 47 -9.69 2.90 11.66
C ILE A 47 -8.97 2.25 12.84
N GLU A 48 -9.67 2.10 13.96
CA GLU A 48 -9.11 1.41 15.12
C GLU A 48 -8.86 -0.08 14.81
N TYR A 49 -7.83 -0.65 15.42
CA TYR A 49 -7.49 -2.07 15.26
C TYR A 49 -8.65 -3.01 15.63
N LYS A 50 -9.49 -2.63 16.61
CA LYS A 50 -10.70 -3.40 16.97
C LYS A 50 -11.64 -3.62 15.79
N SER A 51 -11.72 -2.65 14.87
CA SER A 51 -12.55 -2.74 13.67
C SER A 51 -11.95 -3.73 12.67
N ILE A 52 -10.62 -3.77 12.56
CA ILE A 52 -9.92 -4.77 11.75
C ILE A 52 -10.19 -6.17 12.32
N ALA A 53 -10.02 -6.38 13.62
CA ALA A 53 -10.28 -7.67 14.27
C ALA A 53 -11.75 -8.14 14.11
N ALA A 54 -12.70 -7.21 14.19
CA ALA A 54 -14.12 -7.51 13.94
C ALA A 54 -14.37 -7.94 12.48
N LEU A 55 -13.71 -7.32 11.50
CA LEU A 55 -13.82 -7.74 10.09
C LEU A 55 -13.15 -9.09 9.85
N GLN A 56 -11.98 -9.35 10.43
CA GLN A 56 -11.27 -10.63 10.31
C GLN A 56 -12.07 -11.81 10.88
N SER A 57 -12.90 -11.58 11.90
CA SER A 57 -13.74 -12.61 12.51
C SER A 57 -15.12 -12.76 11.86
N ASN A 58 -15.47 -11.89 10.90
CA ASN A 58 -16.75 -11.95 10.21
C ASN A 58 -16.72 -13.02 9.11
N LYS A 59 -17.61 -14.01 9.20
CA LYS A 59 -17.73 -15.11 8.22
C LYS A 59 -18.07 -14.67 6.79
N GLN A 60 -18.58 -13.45 6.62
CA GLN A 60 -18.88 -12.87 5.30
C GLN A 60 -17.65 -12.24 4.63
N VAL A 61 -16.54 -12.09 5.35
CA VAL A 61 -15.29 -11.53 4.83
C VAL A 61 -14.36 -12.70 4.50
N SER A 62 -14.16 -12.96 3.21
CA SER A 62 -13.29 -14.06 2.75
C SER A 62 -11.81 -13.76 2.98
N TRP A 63 -11.40 -12.50 2.82
CA TRP A 63 -10.06 -12.01 3.08
C TRP A 63 -10.10 -10.49 3.27
N LEU A 64 -9.03 -9.93 3.85
CA LEU A 64 -8.83 -8.49 3.90
C LEU A 64 -7.35 -8.12 3.84
N ILE A 65 -7.09 -6.91 3.35
CA ILE A 65 -5.77 -6.30 3.29
C ILE A 65 -5.81 -5.03 4.15
N PRO A 66 -5.20 -5.02 5.35
CA PRO A 66 -5.13 -3.82 6.17
C PRO A 66 -4.11 -2.85 5.56
N LEU A 67 -4.45 -1.57 5.46
CA LEU A 67 -3.59 -0.53 4.92
C LEU A 67 -3.38 0.58 5.95
N SER A 68 -2.13 0.95 6.16
CA SER A 68 -1.71 2.16 6.88
C SER A 68 -0.95 3.07 5.90
N LEU A 69 -1.33 4.34 5.85
CA LEU A 69 -0.86 5.31 4.87
C LEU A 69 -0.34 6.56 5.58
N GLY A 70 0.64 7.23 4.99
CA GLY A 70 1.14 8.52 5.47
C GLY A 70 2.64 8.69 5.37
N ASP A 71 3.37 7.58 5.37
CA ASP A 71 4.83 7.61 5.27
C ASP A 71 5.31 7.74 3.83
N THR A 72 6.53 8.21 3.68
CA THR A 72 7.22 8.34 2.40
C THR A 72 8.67 7.89 2.50
N HIS A 73 9.26 7.56 1.34
CA HIS A 73 10.67 7.29 1.19
C HIS A 73 11.15 7.87 -0.14
N ARG A 74 12.06 8.85 -0.10
CA ARG A 74 12.59 9.52 -1.32
C ARG A 74 11.50 10.00 -2.30
N GLY A 75 10.38 10.49 -1.77
CA GLY A 75 9.23 10.93 -2.56
C GLY A 75 8.27 9.83 -3.00
N PHE A 76 8.58 8.56 -2.77
CA PHE A 76 7.68 7.43 -2.97
C PHE A 76 6.80 7.23 -1.74
N ARG A 77 5.55 6.80 -1.97
CA ARG A 77 4.61 6.49 -0.89
C ARG A 77 4.96 5.15 -0.25
N VAL A 78 4.87 5.10 1.07
CA VAL A 78 5.02 3.87 1.85
C VAL A 78 3.64 3.44 2.33
N VAL A 79 3.35 2.15 2.16
CA VAL A 79 2.10 1.52 2.59
C VAL A 79 2.45 0.47 3.63
N GLY A 80 1.98 0.67 4.87
CA GLY A 80 2.06 -0.34 5.92
C GLY A 80 0.95 -1.37 5.73
N THR A 81 1.29 -2.66 5.65
CA THR A 81 0.33 -3.73 5.42
C THR A 81 0.83 -5.07 5.97
N THR A 82 0.11 -6.16 5.70
CA THR A 82 0.45 -7.54 6.07
C THR A 82 0.74 -8.38 4.83
N ASN A 83 1.24 -9.62 5.00
CA ASN A 83 1.50 -10.52 3.88
C ASN A 83 0.25 -10.84 3.03
N SER A 84 -0.95 -10.65 3.58
CA SER A 84 -2.21 -10.72 2.83
C SER A 84 -2.26 -9.78 1.61
N PHE A 85 -1.48 -8.69 1.61
CA PHE A 85 -1.32 -7.84 0.43
C PHE A 85 -0.78 -8.64 -0.76
N PHE A 86 0.27 -9.42 -0.58
CA PHE A 86 0.87 -10.20 -1.67
C PHE A 86 0.00 -11.41 -2.07
N ASP A 87 -0.75 -11.96 -1.12
CA ASP A 87 -1.64 -13.11 -1.37
C ASP A 87 -2.88 -12.70 -2.20
N HIS A 88 -3.49 -11.56 -1.86
CA HIS A 88 -4.82 -11.20 -2.36
C HIS A 88 -4.82 -10.00 -3.32
N PHE A 89 -3.83 -9.11 -3.30
CA PHE A 89 -3.83 -7.96 -4.20
C PHE A 89 -3.71 -8.45 -5.64
N LYS A 90 -4.68 -8.05 -6.46
CA LYS A 90 -4.67 -8.26 -7.91
C LYS A 90 -4.78 -6.92 -8.61
N TYR A 91 -4.19 -6.83 -9.79
CA TYR A 91 -4.26 -5.67 -10.66
C TYR A 91 -4.61 -6.10 -12.10
N GLY A 92 -4.97 -5.14 -12.95
CA GLY A 92 -5.33 -5.43 -14.34
C GLY A 92 -6.44 -6.48 -14.47
N ASP A 93 -6.22 -7.48 -15.31
CA ASP A 93 -7.13 -8.59 -15.52
C ASP A 93 -6.85 -9.72 -14.50
N MET A 94 -7.11 -9.44 -13.21
CA MET A 94 -6.91 -10.37 -12.08
C MET A 94 -5.47 -10.89 -11.92
N GLN A 95 -4.48 -10.12 -12.35
CA GLN A 95 -3.06 -10.49 -12.28
C GLN A 95 -2.55 -10.41 -10.85
N SER A 96 -1.83 -11.44 -10.41
CA SER A 96 -1.14 -11.48 -9.11
C SER A 96 0.13 -10.64 -9.14
N LEU A 97 0.57 -10.18 -7.97
CA LEU A 97 1.94 -9.70 -7.81
C LEU A 97 2.93 -10.86 -7.95
N GLU A 98 4.05 -10.59 -8.62
CA GLU A 98 5.15 -11.53 -8.77
C GLU A 98 6.39 -10.93 -8.12
N MET A 99 7.12 -11.76 -7.35
CA MET A 99 8.39 -11.36 -6.76
C MET A 99 9.50 -11.51 -7.79
N ALA A 100 10.13 -10.40 -8.15
CA ALA A 100 11.30 -10.42 -9.04
C ALA A 100 12.54 -10.95 -8.29
N ALA A 101 12.61 -10.69 -6.98
CA ALA A 101 13.66 -11.22 -6.11
C ALA A 101 13.20 -11.29 -4.65
N GLY A 102 13.77 -12.20 -3.87
CA GLY A 102 13.51 -12.31 -2.44
C GLY A 102 12.10 -12.81 -2.12
N SER A 103 11.48 -12.23 -1.11
CA SER A 103 10.16 -12.63 -0.61
C SER A 103 9.40 -11.46 0.00
N ALA A 104 8.12 -11.69 0.33
CA ALA A 104 7.31 -10.80 1.16
C ALA A 104 7.93 -10.55 2.55
N PHE A 105 7.17 -10.04 3.52
CA PHE A 105 7.71 -9.71 4.83
C PHE A 105 8.16 -10.98 5.59
N THR A 106 9.45 -11.05 5.92
CA THR A 106 10.06 -12.20 6.62
C THR A 106 10.20 -11.98 8.12
N GLN A 107 10.28 -10.72 8.55
CA GLN A 107 10.50 -10.31 9.93
C GLN A 107 10.00 -8.87 10.17
N PRO A 108 9.88 -8.40 11.43
CA PRO A 108 9.66 -6.99 11.71
C PRO A 108 10.66 -6.10 10.97
N LEU A 109 10.22 -4.93 10.52
CA LEU A 109 11.03 -4.00 9.71
C LEU A 109 11.48 -4.57 8.36
N SER A 110 10.74 -5.54 7.80
CA SER A 110 10.91 -5.92 6.38
C SER A 110 10.15 -4.98 5.46
N THR A 111 10.67 -4.77 4.26
CA THR A 111 9.98 -4.00 3.22
C THR A 111 10.12 -4.66 1.85
N VAL A 112 9.11 -4.50 1.01
CA VAL A 112 9.13 -4.91 -0.39
C VAL A 112 9.08 -3.65 -1.24
N VAL A 113 9.97 -3.55 -2.22
CA VAL A 113 10.11 -2.36 -3.06
C VAL A 113 9.74 -2.70 -4.50
N GLY A 114 8.79 -1.97 -5.09
CA GLY A 114 8.40 -2.24 -6.47
C GLY A 114 9.58 -2.20 -7.45
N ALA A 115 9.57 -3.11 -8.43
CA ALA A 115 10.68 -3.35 -9.36
C ALA A 115 11.22 -2.10 -10.06
N ASP A 116 10.35 -1.18 -10.49
CA ASP A 116 10.77 0.06 -11.15
C ASP A 116 11.50 1.01 -10.20
N ILE A 117 11.08 1.07 -8.93
CA ILE A 117 11.73 1.87 -7.90
C ILE A 117 13.09 1.26 -7.56
N ALA A 118 13.15 -0.06 -7.39
CA ALA A 118 14.40 -0.77 -7.12
C ALA A 118 15.41 -0.57 -8.24
N LYS A 119 14.98 -0.66 -9.51
CA LYS A 119 15.83 -0.40 -10.67
C LYS A 119 16.32 1.06 -10.73
N SER A 120 15.42 2.02 -10.50
CA SER A 120 15.72 3.45 -10.58
C SER A 120 16.70 3.91 -9.48
N LEU A 121 16.52 3.41 -8.27
CA LEU A 121 17.34 3.76 -7.10
C LEU A 121 18.53 2.82 -6.88
N GLY A 122 18.65 1.74 -7.66
CA GLY A 122 19.72 0.76 -7.56
C GLY A 122 19.59 -0.19 -6.36
N TYR A 123 18.39 -0.36 -5.80
CA TYR A 123 18.16 -1.21 -4.64
C TYR A 123 18.20 -2.70 -4.94
N LYS A 124 18.59 -3.47 -3.92
CA LYS A 124 18.68 -4.92 -3.90
C LYS A 124 18.09 -5.46 -2.61
N VAL A 125 17.72 -6.75 -2.63
CA VAL A 125 17.37 -7.48 -1.41
C VAL A 125 18.55 -7.43 -0.43
N GLY A 126 18.27 -7.11 0.83
CA GLY A 126 19.26 -6.90 1.89
C GLY A 126 19.63 -5.43 2.13
N ASP A 127 19.32 -4.51 1.21
CA ASP A 127 19.56 -3.09 1.42
C ASP A 127 18.68 -2.54 2.54
N LYS A 128 19.15 -1.45 3.16
CA LYS A 128 18.47 -0.76 4.25
C LYS A 128 17.90 0.57 3.80
N ILE A 129 16.64 0.84 4.13
CA ILE A 129 15.96 2.12 3.85
C ILE A 129 15.35 2.72 5.12
N ILE A 130 15.29 4.05 5.15
CA ILE A 130 14.65 4.81 6.23
C ILE A 130 13.39 5.47 5.66
N ILE A 131 12.27 5.33 6.34
CA ILE A 131 11.01 5.97 5.97
C ILE A 131 10.81 7.25 6.78
N SER A 132 10.05 8.20 6.25
CA SER A 132 9.75 9.48 6.91
C SER A 132 8.24 9.69 7.00
N HIS A 133 7.78 10.30 8.07
CA HIS A 133 6.35 10.57 8.26
C HIS A 133 5.91 11.81 7.47
N GLY A 134 4.93 11.67 6.57
CA GLY A 134 4.37 12.77 5.79
C GLY A 134 5.04 13.06 4.44
N LEU A 135 4.43 13.97 3.67
CA LEU A 135 4.85 14.44 2.34
C LEU A 135 5.87 15.60 2.38
N GLY A 136 6.32 16.02 3.56
CA GLY A 136 7.21 17.16 3.70
C GLY A 136 8.67 16.73 3.63
N SER A 137 9.48 17.42 2.84
CA SER A 137 10.95 17.39 2.85
C SER A 137 11.57 17.95 4.15
N VAL A 138 10.80 17.94 5.24
CA VAL A 138 11.13 18.45 6.57
C VAL A 138 10.51 17.46 7.55
N SER A 139 11.31 16.45 7.91
CA SER A 139 10.95 15.44 8.90
C SER A 139 10.82 16.13 10.27
N PHE A 140 9.61 16.24 10.79
CA PHE A 140 9.41 16.51 12.21
C PHE A 140 9.23 15.15 12.90
N ASN A 141 10.19 14.83 13.77
CA ASN A 141 10.35 13.60 14.54
C ASN A 141 10.92 12.41 13.75
N ASN A 142 12.25 12.38 13.74
CA ASN A 142 13.12 11.26 13.45
C ASN A 142 12.60 9.92 13.98
N HIS A 143 12.12 9.05 13.08
CA HIS A 143 12.17 7.60 13.26
C HIS A 143 13.56 7.06 12.87
N ASP A 144 14.63 7.81 13.18
CA ASP A 144 15.98 7.65 12.62
C ASP A 144 16.70 6.37 13.06
N ASP A 145 16.15 5.59 14.00
CA ASP A 145 16.89 4.52 14.66
C ASP A 145 16.58 3.09 14.15
N HIS A 146 15.64 2.92 13.22
CA HIS A 146 15.21 1.57 12.79
C HIS A 146 15.04 1.45 11.27
N PRO A 147 16.12 1.20 10.52
CA PRO A 147 16.03 1.00 9.08
C PRO A 147 15.24 -0.27 8.75
N PHE A 148 14.38 -0.17 7.74
CA PHE A 148 13.73 -1.32 7.13
C PHE A 148 14.72 -2.04 6.21
N THR A 149 14.70 -3.37 6.22
CA THR A 149 15.50 -4.19 5.32
C THR A 149 14.65 -4.64 4.14
N ILE A 150 15.14 -4.42 2.92
CA ILE A 150 14.47 -4.88 1.71
C ILE A 150 14.50 -6.41 1.69
N SER A 151 13.34 -7.05 1.86
CA SER A 151 13.19 -8.50 1.83
C SER A 151 12.80 -9.01 0.44
N GLY A 152 12.18 -8.16 -0.37
CA GLY A 152 11.74 -8.52 -1.73
C GLY A 152 11.62 -7.32 -2.65
N ILE A 153 11.56 -7.63 -3.95
CA ILE A 153 11.35 -6.68 -5.05
C ILE A 153 10.19 -7.16 -5.91
#